data_AF-A0AAP3DKG4-F1
#
_entry.id   AF-A0AAP3DKG4-F1
#
_cell.length_a   1.000
_cell.length_b   1.000
_cell.length_c   1.000
_cell.angle_alpha   90.00
_cell.angle_beta   90.00
_cell.angle_gamma   90.00
#
_symmetry.space_group_name_H-M   'P 1'
#
loop_
_entity.id
_entity.type
_entity.pdbx_description
1 polymer ?
#
loop_
_entity_poly.entity_id
_entity_poly.type
_entity_poly.pdbx_seq_one_letter_code
_entity_poly.pdbx_strand_id
1 'polypeptide(L)'
;MPEKIKLQKFLDKLPIPKTLSPIKRSNDWTYYEVTMKEFTQKLHRDLPPTRLWGYEGTYPGPTFDVVQNETVFVKWMNDLPKNHFLPIDTTIHGSEITMPVGRTVVHLHGVTTPPNSDGYPEAWFTRNFEQTGPLFQREVYRYPNIDRAVTIWYHDHTIGNHKIERLCGTRGILSDPRQA
;
A
#
# COMPACT_ATOMS: atom_id res chain seq x y z
N MET A 1 13.13 -6.39 -30.45
CA MET A 1 12.91 -6.74 -29.02
C MET A 1 13.98 -6.01 -28.23
N PRO A 2 13.68 -5.37 -27.08
CA PRO A 2 14.72 -4.77 -26.26
C PRO A 2 15.72 -5.86 -25.85
N GLU A 3 17.00 -5.52 -25.90
CA GLU A 3 18.09 -6.42 -25.53
C GLU A 3 17.89 -6.88 -24.08
N LYS A 4 18.05 -8.19 -23.84
CA LYS A 4 17.78 -8.78 -22.53
C LYS A 4 18.94 -8.41 -21.60
N ILE A 5 18.80 -7.30 -20.88
CA ILE A 5 19.80 -6.87 -19.89
C ILE A 5 19.91 -7.94 -18.80
N LYS A 6 21.10 -8.54 -18.67
CA LYS A 6 21.40 -9.49 -17.61
C LYS A 6 22.10 -8.75 -16.48
N LEU A 7 21.36 -8.44 -15.42
CA LEU A 7 21.91 -7.78 -14.23
C LEU A 7 22.83 -8.74 -13.46
N GLN A 8 23.95 -8.22 -12.98
CA GLN A 8 24.87 -9.00 -12.15
C GLN A 8 24.29 -9.19 -10.75
N LYS A 9 24.19 -10.45 -10.31
CA LYS A 9 23.59 -10.78 -9.00
C LYS A 9 24.47 -10.32 -7.84
N PHE A 10 23.83 -9.98 -6.71
CA PHE A 10 24.45 -9.75 -5.39
C PHE A 10 25.40 -8.54 -5.30
N LEU A 11 25.18 -7.50 -6.11
CA LEU A 11 26.00 -6.28 -6.06
C LEU A 11 25.45 -5.18 -5.16
N ASP A 12 24.13 -5.14 -4.97
CA ASP A 12 23.46 -4.15 -4.15
C ASP A 12 23.10 -4.75 -2.78
N LYS A 13 23.31 -3.97 -1.72
CA LYS A 13 22.92 -4.37 -0.36
C LYS A 13 21.39 -4.49 -0.28
N LEU A 14 20.91 -5.49 0.45
CA LEU A 14 19.49 -5.63 0.73
C LEU A 14 18.98 -4.41 1.54
N PRO A 15 18.02 -3.61 1.02
CA PRO A 15 17.44 -2.54 1.78
C PRO A 15 16.56 -3.08 2.91
N ILE A 16 16.62 -2.43 4.07
CA ILE A 16 15.71 -2.66 5.20
C ILE A 16 14.70 -1.49 5.21
N PRO A 17 13.39 -1.73 5.01
CA PRO A 17 12.38 -0.68 5.08
C PRO A 17 12.38 0.01 6.44
N LYS A 18 12.13 1.31 6.45
CA LYS A 18 12.00 2.08 7.69
C LYS A 18 10.73 1.68 8.44
N THR A 19 10.79 1.64 9.76
CA THR A 19 9.61 1.52 10.61
C THR A 19 8.91 2.86 10.74
N LEU A 20 7.58 2.90 10.55
CA LEU A 20 6.78 4.11 10.74
C LEU A 20 6.74 4.53 12.21
N SER A 21 6.89 5.83 12.43
CA SER A 21 6.56 6.46 13.71
C SER A 21 5.10 6.95 13.68
N PRO A 22 4.33 6.76 14.75
CA PRO A 22 2.95 7.21 14.79
C PRO A 22 2.86 8.73 14.87
N ILE A 23 1.80 9.29 14.30
CA ILE A 23 1.49 10.73 14.39
C ILE A 23 0.95 11.07 15.78
N LYS A 24 0.13 10.18 16.36
CA LYS A 24 -0.37 10.27 17.73
C LYS A 24 -0.38 8.89 18.38
N ARG A 25 -0.10 8.84 19.68
CA ARG A 25 -0.14 7.62 20.48
C ARG A 25 -0.73 7.94 21.85
N SER A 26 -1.67 7.12 22.28
CA SER A 26 -2.26 7.08 23.62
C SER A 26 -2.00 5.71 24.24
N ASN A 27 -2.52 5.47 25.45
CA ASN A 27 -2.41 4.17 26.11
C ASN A 27 -3.16 3.06 25.35
N ASP A 28 -4.30 3.39 24.74
CA ASP A 28 -5.21 2.40 24.15
C ASP A 28 -5.22 2.40 22.62
N TRP A 29 -4.66 3.43 21.99
CA TRP A 29 -4.68 3.58 20.55
C TRP A 29 -3.50 4.34 19.96
N THR A 30 -3.23 4.05 18.69
CA THR A 30 -2.16 4.69 17.92
C THR A 30 -2.70 5.11 16.55
N TYR A 31 -2.28 6.28 16.07
CA TYR A 31 -2.73 6.85 14.81
C TYR A 31 -1.56 7.10 13.86
N TYR A 32 -1.72 6.62 12.63
CA TYR A 32 -0.79 6.81 11.51
C TYR A 32 -1.48 7.50 10.35
N GLU A 33 -0.66 8.18 9.56
CA GLU A 33 -1.02 8.69 8.25
C GLU A 33 -0.03 8.10 7.25
N VAL A 34 -0.53 7.51 6.17
CA VAL A 34 0.31 6.90 5.13
C VAL A 34 -0.18 7.31 3.76
N THR A 35 0.70 7.92 2.99
CA THR A 35 0.39 8.53 1.70
C THR A 35 0.98 7.71 0.56
N MET A 36 0.14 7.32 -0.40
CA MET A 36 0.56 6.72 -1.66
C MET A 36 1.06 7.81 -2.60
N LYS A 37 2.31 7.71 -3.06
CA LYS A 37 2.99 8.73 -3.89
C LYS A 37 3.68 8.08 -5.08
N GLU A 38 3.73 8.81 -6.20
CA GLU A 38 4.65 8.50 -7.29
C GLU A 38 6.07 8.97 -6.93
N PHE A 39 7.07 8.14 -7.20
CA PHE A 39 8.47 8.43 -6.93
C PHE A 39 9.38 7.67 -7.88
N THR A 40 10.69 7.91 -7.79
CA THR A 40 11.69 7.11 -8.51
C THR A 40 12.67 6.47 -7.53
N GLN A 41 13.03 5.20 -7.79
CA GLN A 41 14.00 4.46 -6.97
C GLN A 41 14.95 3.66 -7.86
N LYS A 42 16.22 3.61 -7.48
CA LYS A 42 17.20 2.76 -8.14
C LYS A 42 17.02 1.31 -7.67
N LEU A 43 16.63 0.42 -8.57
CA LEU A 43 16.39 -1.01 -8.27
C LEU A 43 17.63 -1.90 -8.44
N HIS A 44 18.65 -1.40 -9.16
CA HIS A 44 19.93 -2.05 -9.35
C HIS A 44 20.98 -0.98 -9.68
N ARG A 45 22.25 -1.15 -9.26
CA ARG A 45 23.31 -0.15 -9.51
C ARG A 45 23.52 0.20 -10.99
N ASP A 46 23.22 -0.75 -11.87
CA ASP A 46 23.41 -0.63 -13.32
C ASP A 46 22.14 -0.18 -14.07
N LEU A 47 21.05 0.10 -13.36
CA LEU A 47 19.81 0.62 -13.95
C LEU A 47 19.62 2.11 -13.63
N PRO A 48 18.98 2.87 -14.54
CA PRO A 48 18.45 4.18 -14.17
C PRO A 48 17.36 4.03 -13.09
N PRO A 49 17.06 5.10 -12.33
CA PRO A 49 15.92 5.11 -11.41
C PRO A 49 14.63 4.70 -12.12
N THR A 50 13.87 3.81 -11.50
CA THR A 50 12.59 3.30 -12.00
C THR A 50 11.47 4.10 -11.38
N ARG A 51 10.49 4.53 -12.20
CA ARG A 51 9.25 5.15 -11.72
C ARG A 51 8.37 4.09 -11.02
N LEU A 52 7.91 4.39 -9.82
CA LEU A 52 7.14 3.50 -8.95
C LEU A 52 6.05 4.27 -8.23
N TRP A 53 5.01 3.57 -7.76
CA TRP A 53 4.06 4.08 -6.77
C TRP A 53 4.23 3.32 -5.47
N GLY A 54 4.33 4.04 -4.35
CA GLY A 54 4.66 3.43 -3.07
C GLY A 54 4.07 4.18 -1.89
N TYR A 55 3.92 3.45 -0.80
CA TYR A 55 3.53 4.02 0.48
C TYR A 55 4.71 4.84 1.04
N GLU A 56 4.44 6.09 1.40
CA GLU A 56 5.43 7.11 1.73
C GLU A 56 6.54 7.29 0.68
N GLY A 57 6.24 7.02 -0.60
CA GLY A 57 7.21 7.17 -1.68
C GLY A 57 8.42 6.24 -1.54
N THR A 58 8.19 5.02 -1.06
CA THR A 58 9.24 3.99 -0.90
C THR A 58 8.77 2.64 -1.45
N TYR A 59 9.73 1.82 -1.89
CA TYR A 59 9.49 0.43 -2.30
C TYR A 59 10.54 -0.52 -1.70
N PRO A 60 10.11 -1.52 -0.90
CA PRO A 60 8.77 -1.67 -0.31
C PRO A 60 8.34 -0.45 0.52
N GLY A 61 7.05 -0.32 0.75
CA GLY A 61 6.50 0.61 1.73
C GLY A 61 7.05 0.33 3.13
N PRO A 62 6.91 1.30 4.05
CA PRO A 62 7.51 1.20 5.37
C PRO A 62 6.89 0.09 6.22
N THR A 63 7.62 -0.35 7.24
CA THR A 63 7.18 -1.36 8.19
C THR A 63 6.32 -0.72 9.29
N PHE A 64 5.26 -1.39 9.72
CA PHE A 64 4.58 -1.07 10.97
C PHE A 64 5.09 -2.00 12.07
N ASP A 65 5.30 -1.45 13.26
CA ASP A 65 5.64 -2.24 14.44
C ASP A 65 4.56 -1.97 15.48
N VAL A 66 3.71 -2.95 15.73
CA VAL A 66 2.50 -2.79 16.55
C VAL A 66 2.39 -3.93 17.55
N VAL A 67 1.78 -3.63 18.69
CA VAL A 67 1.61 -4.60 19.77
C VAL A 67 0.21 -5.22 19.70
N GLN A 68 0.11 -6.51 20.01
CA GLN A 68 -1.19 -7.17 20.17
C GLN A 68 -2.10 -6.40 21.15
N ASN A 69 -3.39 -6.29 20.80
CA ASN A 69 -4.45 -5.55 21.50
C ASN A 69 -4.29 -4.02 21.51
N GLU A 70 -3.29 -3.47 20.84
CA GLU A 70 -3.20 -2.04 20.56
C GLU A 70 -4.14 -1.70 19.40
N THR A 71 -5.16 -0.85 19.63
CA THR A 71 -6.02 -0.41 18.51
C THR A 71 -5.26 0.59 17.65
N VAL A 72 -4.98 0.22 16.40
CA VAL A 72 -4.30 1.08 15.44
C VAL A 72 -5.30 1.70 14.48
N PHE A 73 -5.15 3.01 14.26
CA PHE A 73 -5.87 3.77 13.26
C PHE A 73 -4.89 4.20 12.17
N VAL A 74 -5.25 3.97 10.90
CA VAL A 74 -4.43 4.41 9.77
C VAL A 74 -5.30 5.19 8.79
N LYS A 75 -4.93 6.44 8.52
CA LYS A 75 -5.48 7.19 7.40
C LYS A 75 -4.63 6.91 6.16
N TRP A 76 -5.16 6.09 5.27
CA TRP A 76 -4.53 5.79 3.98
C TRP A 76 -4.91 6.89 2.99
N MET A 77 -3.92 7.67 2.56
CA MET A 77 -4.10 8.80 1.66
C MET A 77 -3.56 8.48 0.28
N ASN A 78 -4.18 9.08 -0.73
CA ASN A 78 -3.80 8.93 -2.11
C ASN A 78 -3.34 10.30 -2.63
N ASP A 79 -2.07 10.37 -3.03
CA ASP A 79 -1.45 11.51 -3.72
C ASP A 79 -0.95 11.13 -5.12
N LEU A 80 -1.53 10.08 -5.71
CA LEU A 80 -1.11 9.53 -6.99
C LEU A 80 -1.58 10.41 -8.16
N PRO A 81 -0.88 10.36 -9.31
CA PRO A 81 -1.29 11.07 -10.51
C PRO A 81 -2.66 10.61 -11.05
N LYS A 82 -3.37 11.52 -11.72
CA LYS A 82 -4.64 11.20 -12.42
C LYS A 82 -4.45 10.36 -13.70
N ASN A 83 -3.21 9.97 -14.03
CA ASN A 83 -2.86 9.13 -15.17
C ASN A 83 -2.03 7.94 -14.71
N HIS A 84 -2.28 6.76 -15.27
CA HIS A 84 -1.57 5.54 -14.94
C HIS A 84 -0.38 5.35 -15.90
N PHE A 85 0.77 4.93 -15.39
CA PHE A 85 1.96 4.75 -16.22
C PHE A 85 2.11 3.36 -16.86
N LEU A 86 1.41 2.37 -16.32
CA LEU A 86 1.23 1.06 -16.93
C LEU A 86 -0.07 1.02 -17.74
N PRO A 87 -0.16 0.17 -18.78
CA PRO A 87 -1.38 0.03 -19.58
C PRO A 87 -2.51 -0.60 -18.75
N ILE A 88 -3.68 0.02 -18.79
CA ILE A 88 -4.93 -0.49 -18.19
C ILE A 88 -5.72 -1.21 -19.28
N ASP A 89 -6.12 -2.45 -19.01
CA ASP A 89 -7.08 -3.17 -19.86
C ASP A 89 -8.50 -2.77 -19.46
N THR A 90 -9.18 -2.03 -20.32
CA THR A 90 -10.52 -1.49 -20.04
C THR A 90 -11.66 -2.47 -20.32
N THR A 91 -11.36 -3.70 -20.71
CA THR A 91 -12.35 -4.75 -20.94
C THR A 91 -12.63 -5.59 -19.69
N ILE A 92 -11.79 -5.44 -18.66
CA ILE A 92 -11.92 -6.15 -17.40
C ILE A 92 -12.88 -5.40 -16.48
N HIS A 93 -13.65 -6.14 -15.69
CA HIS A 93 -14.56 -5.58 -14.73
C HIS A 93 -13.82 -4.71 -13.69
N GLY A 94 -14.34 -3.50 -13.49
CA GLY A 94 -13.81 -2.52 -12.56
C GLY A 94 -12.60 -1.75 -13.11
N SER A 95 -12.24 -1.89 -14.38
CA SER A 95 -11.23 -1.06 -15.07
C SER A 95 -11.76 -0.40 -16.35
N GLU A 96 -13.09 -0.32 -16.48
CA GLU A 96 -13.78 0.27 -17.63
C GLU A 96 -13.33 1.71 -17.88
N ILE A 97 -13.45 2.19 -19.12
CA ILE A 97 -13.00 3.55 -19.52
C ILE A 97 -13.63 4.68 -18.70
N THR A 98 -14.79 4.43 -18.09
CA THR A 98 -15.52 5.36 -17.24
C THR A 98 -14.98 5.42 -15.81
N MET A 99 -14.16 4.44 -15.40
CA MET A 99 -13.60 4.39 -14.05
C MET A 99 -12.48 5.41 -13.91
N PRO A 100 -12.39 6.11 -12.76
CA PRO A 100 -11.30 7.04 -12.54
C PRO A 100 -9.97 6.28 -12.46
N VAL A 101 -8.91 6.92 -12.96
CA VAL A 101 -7.55 6.44 -12.89
C VAL A 101 -6.92 6.84 -11.55
N GLY A 102 -6.01 6.01 -11.03
CA GLY A 102 -5.37 6.25 -9.73
C GLY A 102 -6.30 5.97 -8.54
N ARG A 103 -7.24 5.04 -8.70
CA ARG A 103 -8.05 4.49 -7.60
C ARG A 103 -7.20 3.57 -6.74
N THR A 104 -7.38 3.67 -5.43
CA THR A 104 -6.67 2.83 -4.46
C THR A 104 -7.56 2.40 -3.31
N VAL A 105 -7.29 1.25 -2.72
CA VAL A 105 -7.85 0.79 -1.44
C VAL A 105 -6.85 -0.13 -0.77
N VAL A 106 -6.58 0.06 0.52
CA VAL A 106 -5.56 -0.74 1.22
C VAL A 106 -6.21 -1.90 1.96
N HIS A 107 -5.76 -3.11 1.65
CA HIS A 107 -6.08 -4.32 2.40
C HIS A 107 -4.91 -4.71 3.30
N LEU A 108 -5.19 -4.99 4.57
CA LEU A 108 -4.23 -5.54 5.52
C LEU A 108 -4.43 -7.05 5.60
N HIS A 109 -3.55 -7.79 4.94
CA HIS A 109 -3.69 -9.22 4.72
C HIS A 109 -3.21 -10.04 5.91
N GLY A 110 -4.09 -10.89 6.44
CA GLY A 110 -3.74 -11.88 7.48
C GLY A 110 -4.14 -11.48 8.90
N VAL A 111 -5.00 -10.47 9.08
CA VAL A 111 -5.57 -10.10 10.39
C VAL A 111 -7.07 -9.96 10.34
N THR A 112 -7.67 -10.07 11.52
CA THR A 112 -9.07 -9.79 11.78
C THR A 112 -9.30 -8.28 11.78
N THR A 113 -10.04 -7.79 10.78
CA THR A 113 -10.42 -6.39 10.63
C THR A 113 -11.95 -6.23 10.61
N PRO A 114 -12.50 -5.08 11.04
CA PRO A 114 -13.85 -4.70 10.68
C PRO A 114 -13.99 -4.60 9.15
N PRO A 115 -15.14 -4.98 8.56
CA PRO A 115 -15.28 -5.06 7.09
C PRO A 115 -15.03 -3.72 6.38
N ASN A 116 -15.40 -2.60 7.00
CA ASN A 116 -15.14 -1.26 6.49
C ASN A 116 -13.73 -0.73 6.79
N SER A 117 -12.83 -1.58 7.26
CA SER A 117 -11.39 -1.33 7.37
C SER A 117 -10.57 -2.48 6.77
N ASP A 118 -11.24 -3.41 6.08
CA ASP A 118 -10.57 -4.55 5.45
C ASP A 118 -10.01 -4.20 4.06
N GLY A 119 -10.51 -3.13 3.44
CA GLY A 119 -10.08 -2.72 2.10
C GLY A 119 -10.80 -3.49 0.99
N TYR A 120 -12.14 -3.54 1.08
CA TYR A 120 -12.98 -4.17 0.06
C TYR A 120 -12.72 -3.58 -1.33
N PRO A 121 -12.67 -4.39 -2.42
CA PRO A 121 -12.27 -3.90 -3.75
C PRO A 121 -13.05 -2.71 -4.31
N GLU A 122 -14.33 -2.60 -3.96
CA GLU A 122 -15.23 -1.51 -4.38
C GLU A 122 -15.34 -0.38 -3.33
N ALA A 123 -14.51 -0.41 -2.28
CA ALA A 123 -14.33 0.68 -1.31
C ALA A 123 -13.12 1.56 -1.65
N TRP A 124 -12.78 1.65 -2.94
CA TRP A 124 -11.68 2.46 -3.44
C TRP A 124 -11.91 3.95 -3.28
N PHE A 125 -10.84 4.72 -3.35
CA PHE A 125 -10.87 6.17 -3.36
C PHE A 125 -9.77 6.72 -4.28
N THR A 126 -10.00 7.90 -4.86
CA THR A 126 -9.01 8.64 -5.65
C THR A 126 -8.27 9.66 -4.79
N ARG A 127 -7.39 10.45 -5.42
CA ARG A 127 -6.64 11.52 -4.77
C ARG A 127 -7.53 12.40 -3.89
N ASN A 128 -7.10 12.64 -2.66
CA ASN A 128 -7.84 13.44 -1.67
C ASN A 128 -9.29 12.97 -1.41
N PHE A 129 -9.62 11.71 -1.67
CA PHE A 129 -10.99 11.17 -1.56
C PHE A 129 -12.01 11.90 -2.46
N GLU A 130 -11.56 12.53 -3.56
CA GLU A 130 -12.41 13.29 -4.49
C GLU A 130 -13.54 12.44 -5.07
N GLN A 131 -13.25 11.16 -5.36
CA GLN A 131 -14.22 10.16 -5.78
C GLN A 131 -13.98 8.88 -4.98
N THR A 132 -15.07 8.19 -4.66
CA THR A 132 -15.03 6.95 -3.89
C THR A 132 -15.90 5.87 -4.54
N GLY A 133 -15.52 4.62 -4.34
CA GLY A 133 -16.31 3.47 -4.75
C GLY A 133 -17.59 3.32 -3.92
N PRO A 134 -18.55 2.52 -4.41
CA PRO A 134 -19.88 2.41 -3.82
C PRO A 134 -19.90 1.87 -2.39
N LEU A 135 -18.84 1.18 -1.96
CA LEU A 135 -18.74 0.58 -0.62
C LEU A 135 -17.76 1.31 0.30
N PHE A 136 -17.28 2.49 -0.10
CA PHE A 136 -16.45 3.33 0.76
C PHE A 136 -17.26 3.86 1.95
N GLN A 137 -16.74 3.71 3.17
CA GLN A 137 -17.44 4.14 4.39
C GLN A 137 -16.59 5.02 5.32
N ARG A 138 -15.26 5.08 5.13
CA ARG A 138 -14.36 5.82 6.03
C ARG A 138 -12.98 6.06 5.42
N GLU A 139 -12.37 7.19 5.77
CA GLU A 139 -10.98 7.52 5.43
C GLU A 139 -9.96 6.88 6.40
N VAL A 140 -10.35 6.70 7.66
CA VAL A 140 -9.47 6.20 8.73
C VAL A 140 -9.82 4.77 9.07
N TYR A 141 -8.92 3.85 8.75
CA TYR A 141 -9.12 2.42 8.97
C TYR A 141 -8.79 2.06 10.41
N ARG A 142 -9.54 1.11 10.99
CA ARG A 142 -9.36 0.64 12.36
C ARG A 142 -8.90 -0.81 12.37
N TYR A 143 -7.74 -1.06 12.96
CA TYR A 143 -7.12 -2.36 13.16
C TYR A 143 -7.06 -2.67 14.66
N PRO A 144 -7.92 -3.57 15.17
CA PRO A 144 -7.93 -3.90 16.60
C PRO A 144 -6.69 -4.68 17.08
N ASN A 145 -5.97 -5.33 16.16
CA ASN A 145 -4.78 -6.16 16.43
C ASN A 145 -5.02 -7.23 17.53
N ILE A 146 -6.20 -7.85 17.52
CA ILE A 146 -6.60 -8.87 18.51
C ILE A 146 -6.06 -10.28 18.19
N ASP A 147 -5.53 -10.48 16.98
CA ASP A 147 -4.96 -11.75 16.56
C ASP A 147 -3.63 -12.03 17.27
N ARG A 148 -3.13 -13.26 17.12
CA ARG A 148 -1.79 -13.61 17.61
C ARG A 148 -0.75 -12.79 16.86
N ALA A 149 0.34 -12.44 17.55
CA ALA A 149 1.49 -11.81 16.93
C ALA A 149 2.04 -12.68 15.79
N VAL A 150 2.01 -12.13 14.57
CA VAL A 150 2.46 -12.75 13.32
C VAL A 150 2.94 -11.65 12.37
N THR A 151 3.74 -12.03 11.36
CA THR A 151 4.07 -11.14 10.26
C THR A 151 2.90 -11.05 9.30
N ILE A 152 2.42 -9.83 9.04
CA ILE A 152 1.35 -9.55 8.07
C ILE A 152 1.84 -8.52 7.06
N TRP A 153 1.06 -8.30 6.01
CA TRP A 153 1.45 -7.38 4.94
C TRP A 153 0.23 -6.62 4.43
N TYR A 154 0.46 -5.39 3.99
CA TYR A 154 -0.59 -4.53 3.43
C TYR A 154 -0.31 -4.25 1.97
N HIS A 155 -1.37 -4.13 1.16
CA HIS A 155 -1.25 -3.86 -0.27
C HIS A 155 -2.53 -3.24 -0.84
N ASP A 156 -2.43 -2.64 -2.03
CA ASP A 156 -3.64 -2.18 -2.76
C ASP A 156 -4.55 -3.38 -3.08
N HIS A 157 -5.88 -3.19 -3.06
CA HIS A 157 -6.87 -4.23 -3.36
C HIS A 157 -7.95 -3.77 -4.34
N THR A 158 -7.66 -2.76 -5.16
CA THR A 158 -8.65 -2.07 -5.99
C THR A 158 -9.20 -2.95 -7.10
N ILE A 159 -10.52 -2.98 -7.26
CA ILE A 159 -11.18 -3.71 -8.35
C ILE A 159 -10.67 -3.27 -9.74
N GLY A 160 -10.42 -4.22 -10.63
CA GLY A 160 -9.88 -4.00 -11.99
C GLY A 160 -8.40 -3.60 -12.05
N ASN A 161 -7.86 -2.94 -11.02
CA ASN A 161 -6.51 -2.37 -11.03
C ASN A 161 -5.49 -3.10 -10.15
N HIS A 162 -5.93 -4.00 -9.28
CA HIS A 162 -5.10 -4.71 -8.29
C HIS A 162 -3.76 -5.24 -8.79
N LYS A 163 -3.76 -5.89 -9.95
CA LYS A 163 -2.55 -6.46 -10.57
C LYS A 163 -1.53 -5.37 -10.88
N ILE A 164 -2.02 -4.25 -11.40
CA ILE A 164 -1.21 -3.14 -11.87
C ILE A 164 -0.67 -2.35 -10.68
N GLU A 165 -1.51 -2.07 -9.68
CA GLU A 165 -1.09 -1.37 -8.45
C GLU A 165 -0.03 -2.16 -7.68
N ARG A 166 -0.21 -3.48 -7.55
CA ARG A 166 0.81 -4.37 -6.96
C ARG A 166 2.13 -4.39 -7.73
N LEU A 167 2.11 -4.21 -9.05
CA LEU A 167 3.31 -4.10 -9.88
C LEU A 167 3.98 -2.73 -9.70
N CYS A 168 3.23 -1.69 -9.33
CA CYS A 168 3.76 -0.36 -9.06
C CYS A 168 4.54 -0.28 -7.74
N GLY A 169 4.33 -1.20 -6.80
CA GLY A 169 5.11 -1.32 -5.56
C GLY A 169 4.35 -1.17 -4.25
N THR A 170 3.01 -1.15 -4.28
CA THR A 170 2.15 -0.95 -3.09
C THR A 170 2.14 -2.20 -2.18
N ARG A 171 3.22 -2.41 -1.43
CA ARG A 171 3.33 -3.47 -0.40
C ARG A 171 4.15 -3.00 0.79
N GLY A 172 3.84 -3.47 2.00
CA GLY A 172 4.71 -3.34 3.17
C GLY A 172 4.43 -4.41 4.22
N ILE A 173 5.15 -4.37 5.34
CA ILE A 173 5.13 -5.40 6.40
C ILE A 173 4.59 -4.79 7.70
N LEU A 174 3.91 -5.59 8.51
CA LEU A 174 3.64 -5.29 9.92
C LEU A 174 4.11 -6.46 10.80
N SER A 175 4.84 -6.13 11.87
CA SER A 175 5.45 -7.07 12.82
C SER A 175 5.11 -6.72 14.28
N ASP A 176 5.18 -7.72 15.17
CA ASP A 176 5.18 -7.53 16.64
C ASP A 176 6.61 -7.76 17.15
N PRO A 177 7.21 -6.79 17.88
CA PRO A 177 8.61 -6.87 18.30
C PRO A 177 8.85 -7.89 19.44
N ARG A 178 7.80 -8.41 20.09
CA ARG A 178 7.93 -9.38 21.20
C ARG A 178 8.22 -10.81 20.75
N GLN A 179 8.29 -11.04 19.44
CA GLN A 179 8.66 -12.33 18.86
C GLN A 179 9.97 -12.29 18.05
N ALA A 180 10.71 -11.18 18.10
CA ALA A 180 12.04 -11.03 17.48
C ALA A 180 13.17 -11.28 18.48
#